data_AF-A0A8J5HJ87-F1
#
_entry.id   AF-A0A8J5HJ87-F1
#
_cell.length_a   1.000
_cell.length_b   1.000
_cell.length_c   1.000
_cell.angle_alpha   90.00
_cell.angle_beta   90.00
_cell.angle_gamma   90.00
#
_symmetry.space_group_name_H-M   'P 1'
#
loop_
_entity.id
_entity.type
_entity.pdbx_description
1 polymer ?
#
loop_
_entity_poly.entity_id
_entity_poly.type
_entity_poly.pdbx_seq_one_letter_code
_entity_poly.pdbx_strand_id
1 'polypeptide(L)'
;MKLASQRAVVIFSLSSCYMTYSVKSLFTDLGVNAIVHELDQDPRGAEMEKALVKLLGRRPAVPAVFIGGRFIGSTDRVMSLHLGGNLVPLLREAGEKVSKGDPKRISRFDHVPDFISHIFNTQLVVPTLDPLVVNISANNTW
;
A
#
# COMPACT_ATOMS: atom_id res chain seq x y z
N MET A 1 8.43 1.55 17.07
CA MET A 1 8.76 2.03 15.71
C MET A 1 8.75 3.56 15.70
N LYS A 2 9.86 4.22 16.07
CA LYS A 2 9.95 5.70 16.03
C LYS A 2 10.10 6.22 14.59
N LEU A 3 10.64 5.40 13.69
CA LEU A 3 10.84 5.72 12.27
C LEU A 3 9.53 5.85 11.48
N ALA A 4 8.53 5.02 11.79
CA ALA A 4 7.24 5.02 11.09
C ALA A 4 6.43 6.33 11.24
N SER A 5 6.79 7.17 12.22
CA SER A 5 6.12 8.45 12.52
C SER A 5 6.97 9.67 12.14
N GLN A 6 8.09 9.50 11.42
CA GLN A 6 8.98 10.61 11.05
C GLN A 6 8.38 11.58 10.03
N ARG A 7 7.54 11.04 9.15
CA ARG A 7 6.71 11.78 8.20
C ARG A 7 5.34 11.14 8.21
N ALA A 8 4.36 11.81 7.61
CA ALA A 8 3.06 11.19 7.53
C ALA A 8 3.05 9.97 6.62
N VAL A 9 3.97 9.85 5.65
CA VAL A 9 4.18 8.62 4.88
C VAL A 9 5.61 8.14 5.00
N VAL A 10 5.78 6.90 5.44
CA VAL A 10 7.07 6.20 5.58
C VAL A 10 6.99 4.87 4.85
N ILE A 11 7.98 4.58 4.01
CA ILE A 11 8.06 3.35 3.22
C ILE A 11 9.38 2.65 3.58
N PHE A 12 9.32 1.39 3.99
CA PHE A 12 10.51 0.54 4.08
C PHE A 12 10.58 -0.35 2.84
N SER A 13 11.77 -0.45 2.25
CA SER A 13 12.00 -1.13 0.99
C SER A 13 13.39 -1.79 0.89
N LEU A 14 13.65 -2.48 -0.20
CA LEU A 14 14.99 -2.86 -0.67
C LEU A 14 15.27 -2.10 -1.98
N SER A 15 16.52 -1.73 -2.24
CA SER A 15 16.91 -1.00 -3.44
C SER A 15 16.58 -1.75 -4.74
N SER A 16 16.51 -3.09 -4.68
CA SER A 16 16.10 -3.96 -5.79
C SER A 16 14.58 -4.15 -5.94
N CYS A 17 13.75 -3.54 -5.08
CA CYS A 17 12.31 -3.76 -5.07
C CYS A 17 11.56 -2.89 -6.09
N TYR A 18 11.31 -3.45 -7.28
CA TYR A 18 10.53 -2.78 -8.33
C TYR A 18 9.16 -2.26 -7.86
N MET A 19 8.47 -3.02 -7.00
CA MET A 19 7.13 -2.65 -6.50
C MET A 19 7.10 -1.36 -5.67
N THR A 20 8.25 -0.93 -5.14
CA THR A 20 8.37 0.32 -4.38
C THR A 20 8.27 1.54 -5.29
N TYR A 21 8.68 1.41 -6.55
CA TYR A 21 8.57 2.48 -7.54
C TYR A 21 7.12 2.94 -7.70
N SER A 22 6.18 1.99 -7.86
CA SER A 22 4.75 2.31 -8.03
C SER A 22 4.19 3.08 -6.84
N VAL A 23 4.51 2.65 -5.62
CA VAL A 23 4.06 3.31 -4.39
C VAL A 23 4.66 4.70 -4.25
N LYS A 24 5.95 4.86 -4.54
CA LYS A 24 6.65 6.15 -4.51
C LYS A 24 6.08 7.13 -5.54
N SER A 25 5.83 6.65 -6.76
CA SER A 25 5.21 7.45 -7.82
C SER A 25 3.82 7.92 -7.40
N LEU A 26 2.98 7.01 -6.92
CA LEU A 26 1.63 7.33 -6.46
C LEU A 26 1.63 8.46 -5.41
N PHE A 27 2.46 8.36 -4.36
CA PHE A 27 2.52 9.42 -3.36
C PHE A 27 3.06 10.74 -3.93
N THR A 28 4.03 10.68 -4.84
CA THR A 28 4.55 11.87 -5.53
C THR A 28 3.46 12.55 -6.37
N ASP A 29 2.65 11.77 -7.08
CA ASP A 29 1.55 12.26 -7.92
C ASP A 29 0.42 12.88 -7.07
N LEU A 30 0.24 12.41 -5.84
CA LEU A 30 -0.64 13.00 -4.83
C LEU A 30 -0.04 14.23 -4.12
N GLY A 31 1.19 14.63 -4.47
CA GLY A 31 1.91 15.73 -3.84
C GLY A 31 2.37 15.43 -2.41
N VAL A 32 2.43 14.15 -2.03
CA VAL A 32 2.82 13.70 -0.68
C VAL A 32 4.31 13.37 -0.64
N ASN A 33 5.01 13.96 0.33
CA ASN A 33 6.45 13.75 0.50
C ASN A 33 6.76 12.51 1.37
N ALA A 34 6.69 11.32 0.77
CA ALA A 34 7.07 10.08 1.44
C ALA A 34 8.58 10.02 1.74
N ILE A 35 8.96 9.47 2.89
CA ILE A 35 10.34 9.04 3.16
C ILE A 35 10.47 7.55 2.85
N VAL A 36 11.55 7.17 2.19
CA VAL A 36 11.87 5.77 1.87
C VAL A 36 13.14 5.38 2.63
N HIS A 37 13.06 4.30 3.40
CA HIS A 37 14.21 3.66 4.05
C HIS A 37 14.56 2.39 3.27
N GLU A 38 15.66 2.44 2.52
CA GLU A 38 16.21 1.29 1.79
C GLU A 38 17.04 0.44 2.75
N LEU A 39 16.49 -0.71 3.15
CA LEU A 39 17.02 -1.55 4.21
C LEU A 39 18.37 -2.18 3.85
N ASP A 40 18.64 -2.42 2.58
CA ASP A 40 19.92 -2.95 2.09
C ASP A 40 21.02 -1.89 1.96
N GLN A 41 20.68 -0.61 2.07
CA GLN A 41 21.62 0.51 1.97
C GLN A 41 21.82 1.25 3.31
N ASP A 42 20.91 1.09 4.27
CA ASP A 42 21.03 1.68 5.61
C ASP A 42 21.91 0.79 6.52
N PRO A 43 22.91 1.34 7.23
CA PRO A 43 23.72 0.58 8.21
C PRO A 43 22.90 -0.13 9.30
N ARG A 44 21.71 0.38 9.63
CA ARG A 44 20.75 -0.22 10.58
C ARG A 44 19.68 -1.08 9.89
N GLY A 45 19.83 -1.30 8.60
CA GLY A 45 18.93 -2.05 7.73
C GLY A 45 18.47 -3.39 8.28
N ALA A 46 19.43 -4.22 8.69
CA ALA A 46 19.15 -5.55 9.23
C ALA A 46 18.32 -5.50 10.53
N GLU A 47 18.55 -4.50 11.40
CA GLU A 47 17.76 -4.31 12.61
C GLU A 47 16.33 -3.89 12.27
N MET A 48 16.19 -2.94 11.33
CA MET A 48 14.89 -2.48 10.84
C MET A 48 14.09 -3.62 10.20
N GLU A 49 14.73 -4.44 9.34
CA GLU A 49 14.09 -5.61 8.74
C GLU A 49 13.63 -6.60 9.81
N LYS A 50 14.48 -6.92 10.79
CA LYS A 50 14.12 -7.81 11.90
C LYS A 50 12.92 -7.27 12.69
N ALA A 51 12.88 -5.97 12.95
CA ALA A 51 11.77 -5.32 13.62
C ALA A 51 10.48 -5.37 12.78
N LEU A 52 10.58 -5.17 11.46
CA LEU A 52 9.44 -5.29 10.54
C LEU A 52 8.92 -6.73 10.47
N VAL A 53 9.78 -7.73 10.35
CA VAL A 53 9.38 -9.14 10.37
C VAL A 53 8.66 -9.49 11.67
N LYS A 54 9.18 -9.02 12.82
CA LYS A 54 8.54 -9.25 14.12
C LYS A 54 7.17 -8.57 14.23
N LEU A 55 7.04 -7.35 13.69
CA LEU A 55 5.79 -6.58 13.72
C LEU A 55 4.74 -7.15 12.76
N LEU A 56 5.16 -7.56 11.57
CA LEU A 56 4.27 -7.93 10.46
C LEU A 56 4.03 -9.44 10.36
N GLY A 57 4.86 -10.26 11.03
CA GLY A 57 4.75 -11.72 11.02
C GLY A 57 5.03 -12.37 9.67
N ARG A 58 5.69 -11.68 8.72
CA ARG A 58 5.91 -12.17 7.36
C ARG A 58 7.30 -11.86 6.81
N ARG A 59 7.72 -12.63 5.79
CA ARG A 59 8.91 -12.40 4.95
C ARG A 59 8.56 -12.58 3.46
N PRO A 60 9.06 -11.73 2.55
CA PRO A 60 9.75 -10.48 2.83
C PRO A 60 8.80 -9.47 3.49
N ALA A 61 9.34 -8.63 4.38
CA ALA A 61 8.54 -7.65 5.10
C ALA A 61 8.26 -6.39 4.25
N VAL A 62 8.93 -6.25 3.10
CA VAL A 62 8.89 -5.07 2.22
C VAL A 62 8.10 -5.30 0.92
N PRO A 63 7.58 -4.24 0.26
CA PRO A 63 7.48 -2.89 0.81
C PRO A 63 6.52 -2.85 1.99
N ALA A 64 6.88 -2.09 3.03
CA ALA A 64 6.01 -1.83 4.18
C ALA A 64 5.70 -0.34 4.24
N VAL A 65 4.42 -0.01 4.04
CA VAL A 65 3.95 1.37 4.00
C VAL A 65 3.25 1.72 5.30
N PHE A 66 3.66 2.83 5.89
CA PHE A 66 3.08 3.41 7.08
C PHE A 66 2.52 4.79 6.75
N ILE A 67 1.31 5.07 7.24
CA ILE A 67 0.67 6.38 7.15
C ILE A 67 0.31 6.85 8.57
N GLY A 68 0.75 8.05 8.96
CA GLY A 68 0.53 8.59 10.31
C GLY A 68 1.09 7.68 11.41
N GLY A 69 2.19 6.96 11.16
CA GLY A 69 2.75 5.98 12.10
C GLY A 69 2.04 4.62 12.12
N ARG A 70 0.93 4.45 11.41
CA ARG A 70 0.17 3.18 11.37
C ARG A 70 0.56 2.35 10.16
N PHE A 71 0.71 1.04 10.35
CA PHE A 71 0.95 0.12 9.25
C PHE A 71 -0.29 0.02 8.36
N ILE A 72 -0.13 0.31 7.07
CA ILE A 72 -1.21 0.26 6.07
C ILE A 72 -1.15 -1.03 5.26
N GLY A 73 0.06 -1.48 4.88
CA GLY A 73 0.23 -2.70 4.11
C GLY A 73 1.39 -2.65 3.13
N SER A 74 1.37 -3.60 2.21
CA SER A 74 2.22 -3.67 1.02
C SER A 74 1.64 -2.83 -0.12
N THR A 75 2.29 -2.90 -1.29
CA THR A 75 1.84 -2.25 -2.53
C THR A 75 0.38 -2.57 -2.86
N ASP A 76 -0.05 -3.83 -2.78
CA ASP A 76 -1.40 -4.25 -3.14
C ASP A 76 -2.48 -3.50 -2.33
N ARG A 77 -2.29 -3.43 -1.01
CA ARG A 77 -3.22 -2.76 -0.11
C ARG A 77 -3.26 -1.25 -0.35
N VAL A 78 -2.12 -0.61 -0.60
CA VAL A 78 -2.05 0.82 -0.90
C VAL A 78 -2.75 1.14 -2.22
N MET A 79 -2.51 0.36 -3.28
CA MET A 79 -3.19 0.53 -4.57
C MET A 79 -4.70 0.32 -4.44
N SER A 80 -5.12 -0.69 -3.67
CA SER A 80 -6.53 -0.96 -3.40
C SER A 80 -7.22 0.21 -2.68
N LEU A 81 -6.55 0.81 -1.69
CA LEU A 81 -7.05 2.02 -1.02
C LEU A 81 -7.14 3.21 -1.97
N HIS A 82 -6.20 3.35 -2.90
CA HIS A 82 -6.23 4.43 -3.90
C HIS A 82 -7.40 4.27 -4.87
N LEU A 83 -7.55 3.08 -5.47
CA LEU A 83 -8.63 2.77 -6.40
C LEU A 83 -10.01 2.87 -5.72
N GLY A 84 -10.10 2.49 -4.45
CA GLY A 84 -11.32 2.63 -3.65
C GLY A 84 -11.57 4.03 -3.10
N GLY A 85 -10.74 5.04 -3.43
CA GLY A 85 -10.91 6.42 -2.97
C GLY A 85 -10.59 6.68 -1.49
N ASN A 86 -10.12 5.67 -0.76
CA ASN A 86 -9.89 5.71 0.69
C ASN A 86 -8.48 6.17 1.08
N LEU A 87 -7.53 6.20 0.14
CA LEU A 87 -6.15 6.60 0.44
C LEU A 87 -6.01 8.09 0.79
N VAL A 88 -6.70 8.97 0.07
CA VAL A 88 -6.63 10.43 0.31
C VAL A 88 -7.21 10.83 1.68
N PRO A 89 -8.37 10.30 2.12
CA PRO A 89 -8.83 10.48 3.49
C PRO A 89 -7.79 10.10 4.55
N LEU A 90 -7.17 8.91 4.44
CA LEU A 90 -6.15 8.46 5.39
C LEU A 90 -4.94 9.39 5.45
N LEU A 91 -4.51 9.92 4.30
CA LEU A 91 -3.41 10.88 4.23
C LEU A 91 -3.76 12.20 4.95
N ARG A 92 -4.99 12.70 4.76
CA ARG A 92 -5.46 13.92 5.43
C ARG A 92 -5.57 13.74 6.93
N GLU A 93 -6.07 12.59 7.39
CA GLU A 93 -6.10 12.24 8.81
C GLU A 93 -4.70 12.21 9.45
N ALA A 94 -3.69 11.78 8.68
CA ALA A 94 -2.29 11.82 9.09
C ALA A 94 -1.66 13.23 9.03
N GLY A 95 -2.43 14.26 8.67
CA GLY A 95 -1.97 15.65 8.59
C GLY A 95 -1.34 16.04 7.25
N GLU A 96 -1.42 15.19 6.21
CA GLU A 96 -0.88 15.53 4.90
C GLU A 96 -1.80 16.42 4.09
N LYS A 97 -1.18 17.43 3.45
CA LYS A 97 -1.84 18.24 2.45
C LYS A 97 -1.71 17.53 1.11
N VAL A 98 -2.80 16.89 0.68
CA VAL A 98 -2.89 16.29 -0.65
C VAL A 98 -3.27 17.38 -1.64
N SER A 99 -2.38 17.70 -2.58
CA SER A 99 -2.75 18.51 -3.75
C SER A 99 -3.57 17.63 -4.70
N LYS A 100 -4.69 18.13 -5.22
CA LYS A 100 -5.29 17.51 -6.41
C LYS A 100 -4.17 17.51 -7.47
N GLY A 101 -3.73 16.32 -7.88
CA GLY A 101 -2.80 16.22 -9.00
C GLY A 101 -3.36 17.01 -10.17
N ASP A 102 -2.53 17.78 -10.86
CA ASP A 102 -2.96 18.50 -12.05
C ASP A 102 -3.69 17.50 -12.97
N PRO A 103 -4.92 17.78 -13.42
CA PRO A 103 -5.66 16.86 -14.27
C PRO A 103 -4.92 16.56 -15.60
N LYS A 104 -3.94 17.39 -15.98
CA LYS A 104 -3.04 17.16 -17.12
C LYS A 104 -1.88 16.19 -16.83
N ARG A 105 -1.54 15.92 -15.56
CA ARG A 105 -0.48 14.98 -15.13
C ARG A 105 -0.99 13.56 -14.87
N ILE A 106 -2.32 13.38 -14.83
CA ILE A 106 -3.01 12.08 -14.79
C ILE A 106 -2.80 11.29 -16.11
N SER A 107 -2.14 11.87 -17.12
CA SER A 107 -1.78 11.22 -18.39
C SER A 107 -0.64 10.19 -18.32
N ARG A 108 -0.05 9.92 -17.14
CA ARG A 108 1.00 8.90 -16.98
C ARG A 108 0.53 7.54 -16.46
N PHE A 109 -0.70 7.44 -15.97
CA PHE A 109 -1.32 6.14 -15.63
C PHE A 109 -2.05 5.50 -16.82
N ASP A 110 -2.16 6.19 -17.96
CA ASP A 110 -2.59 5.59 -19.24
C ASP A 110 -1.52 4.63 -19.81
N HIS A 111 -0.35 4.55 -19.19
CA HIS A 111 0.73 3.58 -19.46
C HIS A 111 1.23 2.97 -18.14
N VAL A 112 0.32 2.49 -17.29
CA VAL A 112 0.71 1.36 -16.43
C VAL A 112 0.98 0.21 -17.39
N PRO A 113 2.19 -0.36 -17.46
CA PRO A 113 2.40 -1.58 -18.23
C PRO A 113 1.35 -2.59 -17.75
N ASP A 114 0.66 -3.26 -18.67
CA ASP A 114 -0.37 -4.29 -18.42
C ASP A 114 0.06 -5.40 -17.44
N PHE A 115 1.30 -5.37 -16.99
CA PHE A 115 1.87 -6.16 -15.91
C PHE A 115 1.11 -6.05 -14.57
N ILE A 116 0.60 -4.87 -14.19
CA ILE A 116 -0.20 -4.75 -12.94
C ILE A 116 -1.57 -5.41 -13.12
N SER A 117 -2.23 -5.22 -14.27
CA SER A 117 -3.48 -5.92 -14.59
C SER A 117 -3.30 -7.44 -14.61
N HIS A 118 -2.18 -7.96 -15.13
CA HIS A 118 -1.88 -9.39 -15.12
C HIS A 118 -1.64 -9.97 -13.72
N ILE A 119 -0.94 -9.24 -12.84
CA ILE A 119 -0.69 -9.67 -11.45
C ILE A 119 -1.99 -9.68 -10.63
N PHE A 120 -2.87 -8.69 -10.80
CA PHE A 120 -4.15 -8.67 -10.08
C PHE A 120 -5.20 -9.61 -10.66
N ASN A 121 -5.17 -9.89 -11.97
CA ASN A 121 -6.11 -10.82 -12.61
C ASN A 121 -5.80 -12.30 -12.33
N THR A 122 -4.54 -12.64 -12.04
CA THR A 122 -4.17 -14.03 -11.68
C THR A 122 -4.41 -14.40 -10.21
N GLN A 123 -4.59 -13.42 -9.31
CA GLN A 123 -4.96 -13.67 -7.91
C GLN A 123 -6.47 -13.50 -7.63
N LEU A 124 -7.27 -13.11 -8.63
CA LEU A 124 -8.73 -12.94 -8.55
C LEU A 124 -9.52 -14.08 -9.22
N VAL A 125 -8.94 -15.27 -9.36
CA VAL A 125 -9.74 -16.50 -9.34
C VAL A 125 -9.85 -16.98 -7.88
N VAL A 126 -10.39 -16.12 -7.03
CA VAL A 126 -11.18 -16.61 -5.89
C VAL A 126 -12.54 -16.96 -6.50
N PRO A 127 -12.96 -18.23 -6.48
CA PRO A 127 -14.27 -18.59 -6.99
C PRO A 127 -15.29 -17.77 -6.22
N THR A 128 -16.20 -17.18 -6.97
CA THR A 128 -17.48 -16.65 -6.49
C THR A 128 -17.99 -17.52 -5.34
N LEU A 129 -17.88 -17.02 -4.11
CA LEU A 129 -18.68 -17.57 -3.02
C LEU A 129 -20.13 -17.20 -3.36
N ASP A 130 -20.82 -18.26 -3.75
CA ASP A 130 -22.20 -18.35 -4.17
C ASP A 130 -23.15 -17.47 -3.31
N PRO A 131 -23.98 -16.60 -3.92
CA PRO A 131 -25.01 -15.85 -3.19
C PRO A 131 -26.06 -16.74 -2.49
N LEU A 132 -26.01 -18.06 -2.63
CA LEU A 132 -26.86 -19.01 -1.90
C LEU A 132 -26.47 -19.23 -0.42
N VAL A 133 -25.25 -18.89 0.03
CA VAL A 133 -24.83 -19.18 1.43
C VAL A 133 -25.22 -18.08 2.42
N VAL A 134 -25.50 -16.86 1.95
CA VAL A 134 -25.88 -15.72 2.84
C VAL A 134 -27.33 -15.83 3.37
N ASN A 135 -28.16 -16.71 2.80
CA ASN A 135 -29.58 -16.78 3.14
C ASN A 135 -29.94 -17.85 4.20
N ILE A 136 -28.98 -18.64 4.70
CA ILE A 136 -29.27 -19.73 5.65
C ILE A 136 -29.20 -19.28 7.12
N SER A 137 -28.74 -18.06 7.42
CA SER A 137 -28.70 -17.57 8.81
C SER A 137 -29.88 -16.66 9.20
N ALA A 138 -30.82 -16.36 8.31
CA ALA A 138 -31.89 -15.40 8.57
C ALA A 138 -33.29 -16.02 8.81
N ASN A 139 -33.53 -17.29 8.42
CA ASN A 139 -34.90 -17.80 8.33
C ASN A 139 -35.04 -19.22 8.91
N ASN A 140 -34.81 -19.38 10.22
CA ASN A 140 -35.41 -20.50 10.94
C ASN A 140 -36.90 -20.22 11.14
N THR A 141 -37.73 -20.81 10.30
CA THR A 141 -39.11 -21.19 10.63
C THR A 141 -39.24 -22.70 10.44
N TRP A 142 -39.22 -23.39 11.59
CA TRP A 142 -39.44 -24.82 11.89
C TRP A 142 -38.31 -25.80 11.58
#